data_AF-A0A5K0ZKF5-F1
#
_entry.id   AF-A0A5K0ZKF5-F1
#
_cell.length_a   1.000
_cell.length_b   1.000
_cell.length_c   1.000
_cell.angle_alpha   90.00
_cell.angle_beta   90.00
_cell.angle_gamma   90.00
#
_symmetry.space_group_name_H-M   'P 1'
#
loop_
_entity.id
_entity.type
_entity.pdbx_description
1 polymer ?
#
loop_
_entity_poly.entity_id
_entity_poly.type
_entity_poly.pdbx_seq_one_letter_code
_entity_poly.pdbx_strand_id
1 'polypeptide(L)'
;GFALEDATGLAINGDVDVHSIYATSLPISHPSFSLQQVLEMSEKWKTPPLHRTSVHLCIGILSATNHFAERMAIRKTWMQYEAIRSSRVVARFFVAL
;
A
#
# COMPACT_ATOMS: atom_id res chain seq x y z
N GLY A 1 -1.06 23.72 2.16
CA GLY A 1 -0.41 22.76 3.07
C GLY A 1 -1.50 22.16 3.92
N PHE A 2 -1.51 20.85 4.09
CA PHE A 2 -2.55 20.16 4.88
C PHE A 2 -2.25 20.34 6.37
N ALA A 3 -3.26 20.73 7.14
CA ALA A 3 -3.19 20.88 8.59
C ALA A 3 -3.48 19.52 9.29
N LEU A 4 -3.14 19.39 10.57
CA LEU A 4 -3.34 18.15 11.34
C LEU A 4 -4.83 17.75 11.42
N GLU A 5 -5.71 18.76 11.39
CA GLU A 5 -7.16 18.60 11.28
C GLU A 5 -7.64 18.02 9.93
N ASP A 6 -6.83 18.02 8.87
CA ASP A 6 -7.27 17.58 7.54
C ASP A 6 -7.17 16.05 7.31
N ALA A 7 -6.54 15.29 8.22
CA ALA A 7 -6.29 13.86 8.01
C ALA A 7 -6.18 13.01 9.30
N THR A 8 -7.05 13.23 10.30
CA THR A 8 -6.97 12.52 11.59
C THR A 8 -8.02 11.41 11.81
N GLY A 9 -8.90 11.15 10.85
CA GLY A 9 -9.97 10.15 10.99
C GLY A 9 -9.88 9.01 9.97
N LEU A 10 -9.88 7.75 10.45
CA LEU A 10 -10.24 6.58 9.65
C LEU A 10 -11.67 6.17 10.03
N ALA A 11 -12.59 6.25 9.07
CA ALA A 11 -13.95 5.77 9.25
C ALA A 11 -14.17 4.49 8.44
N ILE A 12 -14.69 3.45 9.10
CA ILE A 12 -15.11 2.19 8.48
C ILE A 12 -16.62 2.09 8.71
N ASN A 13 -17.38 1.80 7.65
CA ASN A 13 -18.84 1.67 7.70
C ASN A 13 -19.30 0.53 6.79
N GLY A 14 -20.50 0.02 7.02
CA GLY A 14 -21.09 -1.12 6.30
C GLY A 14 -21.11 -2.40 7.15
N ASP A 15 -21.41 -3.52 6.50
CA ASP A 15 -21.44 -4.85 7.11
C ASP A 15 -20.01 -5.42 7.20
N VAL A 16 -19.26 -4.96 8.21
CA VAL A 16 -17.86 -5.34 8.43
C VAL A 16 -17.65 -5.75 9.89
N ASP A 17 -17.13 -6.95 10.11
CA ASP A 17 -16.68 -7.43 11.42
C ASP A 17 -15.20 -7.07 11.64
N VAL A 18 -14.93 -6.10 12.52
CA VAL A 18 -13.57 -5.58 12.75
C VAL A 18 -12.87 -6.43 13.82
N HIS A 19 -11.89 -7.22 13.40
CA HIS A 19 -11.13 -8.07 14.32
C HIS A 19 -10.13 -7.29 15.18
N SER A 20 -9.44 -6.30 14.61
CA SER A 20 -8.38 -5.53 15.30
C SER A 20 -8.09 -4.21 14.60
N ILE A 21 -7.68 -3.19 15.35
CA ILE A 21 -7.21 -1.90 14.84
C ILE A 21 -5.85 -1.59 15.47
N TYR A 22 -4.88 -1.19 14.64
CA TYR A 22 -3.55 -0.77 15.09
C TYR A 22 -3.25 0.63 14.57
N ALA A 23 -2.75 1.50 15.44
CA ALA A 23 -2.22 2.81 15.08
C ALA A 23 -0.73 2.86 15.45
N THR A 24 0.13 2.95 14.45
CA THR A 24 1.58 3.06 14.62
C THR A 24 2.04 4.45 14.19
N SER A 25 3.04 5.03 14.85
CA SER A 25 3.65 6.27 14.39
C SER A 25 4.35 6.08 13.04
N LEU A 26 4.25 7.10 12.17
CA LEU A 26 5.05 7.15 10.94
C LEU A 26 6.52 7.43 11.29
N PRO A 27 7.48 7.00 10.45
CA PRO A 27 8.88 7.41 10.59
C PRO A 27 8.97 8.94 10.61
N ILE A 28 9.65 9.49 11.62
CA ILE A 28 9.79 10.94 11.83
C ILE A 28 10.64 11.59 10.71
N SER A 29 11.50 10.80 10.06
CA SER A 29 12.23 11.21 8.88
C SER A 29 11.42 10.95 7.62
N HIS A 30 11.06 12.01 6.90
CA HIS A 30 10.69 11.86 5.50
C HIS A 30 11.91 11.22 4.82
N PRO A 31 11.77 10.05 4.19
CA PRO A 31 12.91 9.48 3.51
C PRO A 31 13.26 10.44 2.37
N SER A 32 14.44 11.05 2.44
CA SER A 32 14.95 11.94 1.41
C SER A 32 15.27 11.09 0.18
N PHE A 33 14.25 10.74 -0.58
CA PHE A 33 14.41 9.96 -1.80
C PHE A 33 14.69 10.91 -2.96
N SER A 34 15.84 10.75 -3.60
CA SER A 34 16.02 11.33 -4.93
C SER A 34 15.05 10.63 -5.87
N LEU A 35 14.21 11.41 -6.55
CA LEU A 35 13.19 10.91 -7.49
C LEU A 35 13.82 9.98 -8.56
N GLN A 36 15.09 10.22 -8.88
CA GLN A 36 15.91 9.43 -9.80
C GLN A 36 16.14 7.97 -9.33
N GLN A 37 16.26 7.69 -8.03
CA GLN A 37 16.44 6.32 -7.51
C GLN A 37 15.11 5.55 -7.40
N VAL A 38 13.96 6.25 -7.35
CA VAL A 38 12.63 5.65 -7.25
C VAL A 38 12.11 5.16 -8.61
N LEU A 39 12.58 5.76 -9.71
CA LEU A 39 12.18 5.45 -11.09
C LEU A 39 12.80 4.17 -11.67
N GLU A 40 13.18 3.20 -10.84
CA GLU A 40 13.55 1.86 -11.32
C GLU A 40 12.26 1.09 -11.70
N MET A 41 11.77 1.37 -12.91
CA MET A 41 10.58 0.76 -13.50
C MET A 41 10.89 -0.64 -14.04
N SER A 42 11.14 -1.59 -13.14
CA SER A 42 11.39 -2.98 -13.49
C SER A 42 10.12 -3.83 -13.46
N GLU A 43 9.98 -4.73 -14.45
CA GLU A 43 8.88 -5.71 -14.51
C GLU A 43 8.78 -6.57 -13.25
N LYS A 44 9.90 -6.81 -12.55
CA LYS A 44 9.92 -7.59 -11.29
C LYS A 44 9.06 -6.98 -10.18
N TRP A 45 8.77 -5.67 -10.25
CA TRP A 45 7.96 -4.96 -9.27
C TRP A 45 6.48 -4.87 -9.66
N LYS A 46 6.10 -5.38 -10.84
CA LYS A 46 4.71 -5.43 -11.26
C LYS A 46 4.00 -6.58 -10.58
N THR A 47 2.73 -6.34 -10.24
CA THR A 47 1.85 -7.39 -9.73
C THR A 47 1.53 -8.35 -10.87
N PRO A 48 1.66 -9.67 -10.66
CA PRO A 48 1.25 -10.65 -11.66
C PRO A 48 -0.26 -10.53 -11.94
N PRO A 49 -0.74 -10.97 -13.11
CA PRO A 49 -2.16 -11.05 -13.39
C PRO A 49 -2.88 -11.87 -12.31
N LEU A 50 -4.07 -11.43 -11.90
CA LEU A 50 -4.87 -12.19 -10.95
C LEU A 50 -5.28 -13.52 -11.57
N HIS A 51 -4.84 -14.62 -10.95
CA HIS A 51 -5.35 -15.94 -11.27
C HIS A 51 -6.82 -16.06 -10.81
N ARG A 52 -7.63 -16.88 -11.49
CA ARG A 52 -9.05 -17.12 -11.15
C ARG A 52 -9.25 -17.92 -9.85
N THR A 53 -8.18 -18.15 -9.09
CA THR A 53 -8.19 -18.89 -7.83
C THR A 53 -8.66 -18.02 -6.68
N SER A 54 -9.22 -18.65 -5.65
CA SER A 54 -9.66 -17.96 -4.43
C SER A 54 -8.51 -17.22 -3.75
N VAL A 55 -8.77 -15.98 -3.34
CA VAL A 55 -7.84 -15.14 -2.57
C VAL A 55 -8.09 -15.39 -1.09
N HIS A 56 -7.02 -15.64 -0.34
CA HIS A 56 -7.12 -15.92 1.10
C HIS A 56 -7.15 -14.63 1.94
N LEU A 57 -6.51 -13.57 1.45
CA LEU A 57 -6.42 -12.27 2.12
C LEU A 57 -6.33 -11.15 1.09
N CYS A 58 -7.10 -10.08 1.32
CA CYS A 58 -6.97 -8.83 0.59
C CYS A 58 -6.43 -7.74 1.53
N ILE A 59 -5.39 -7.03 1.09
CA ILE A 59 -4.76 -5.92 1.79
C ILE A 59 -5.00 -4.65 0.98
N GLY A 60 -5.82 -3.74 1.52
CA GLY A 60 -6.01 -2.41 0.96
C GLY A 60 -5.01 -1.41 1.52
N ILE A 61 -4.34 -0.67 0.64
CA ILE A 61 -3.35 0.35 1.01
C ILE A 61 -3.86 1.71 0.51
N LEU A 62 -4.28 2.57 1.43
CA LEU A 62 -4.65 3.94 1.10
C LEU A 62 -3.39 4.75 0.73
N SER A 63 -3.44 5.50 -0.36
CA SER A 63 -2.30 6.28 -0.88
C SER A 63 -2.81 7.52 -1.62
N ALA A 64 -1.94 8.49 -1.89
CA ALA A 64 -2.25 9.68 -2.68
C ALA A 64 -1.47 9.69 -4.00
N THR A 65 -1.91 10.43 -5.02
CA THR A 65 -1.30 10.44 -6.35
C THR A 65 0.21 10.68 -6.32
N ASN A 66 0.66 11.60 -5.46
CA ASN A 66 2.06 11.98 -5.24
C ASN A 66 2.88 11.03 -4.34
N HIS A 67 2.29 10.01 -3.69
CA HIS A 67 3.00 9.04 -2.82
C HIS A 67 3.75 7.94 -3.61
N PHE A 68 4.45 8.31 -4.69
CA PHE A 68 5.09 7.33 -5.57
C PHE A 68 6.22 6.58 -4.86
N ALA A 69 7.04 7.28 -4.06
CA ALA A 69 8.18 6.69 -3.37
C ALA A 69 7.73 5.65 -2.34
N GLU A 70 6.68 5.95 -1.58
CA GLU A 70 6.09 5.07 -0.58
C GLU A 70 5.51 3.81 -1.23
N ARG A 71 4.76 3.98 -2.33
CA ARG A 71 4.25 2.83 -3.11
C ARG A 71 5.38 1.98 -3.66
N MET A 72 6.48 2.59 -4.11
CA MET A 72 7.63 1.84 -4.59
C MET A 72 8.38 1.12 -3.47
N ALA A 73 8.54 1.74 -2.31
CA ALA A 73 9.12 1.08 -1.14
C ALA A 73 8.31 -0.17 -0.74
N ILE A 74 6.98 -0.07 -0.72
CA ILE A 74 6.09 -1.19 -0.45
C ILE A 74 6.25 -2.30 -1.52
N ARG A 75 6.25 -1.94 -2.81
CA ARG A 75 6.44 -2.89 -3.92
C ARG A 75 7.78 -3.63 -3.82
N LYS A 76 8.86 -2.94 -3.48
CA LYS A 76 10.22 -3.52 -3.39
C LYS A 76 10.45 -4.33 -2.11
N THR A 77 9.62 -4.13 -1.08
CA THR A 77 9.76 -4.81 0.22
C THR A 77 8.73 -5.92 0.37
N TRP A 78 7.75 -5.77 1.26
CA TRP A 78 6.89 -6.87 1.68
C TRP A 78 5.95 -7.37 0.58
N MET A 79 5.66 -6.59 -0.47
CA MET A 79 4.92 -7.11 -1.63
C MET A 79 5.68 -8.20 -2.41
N GLN A 80 6.98 -8.38 -2.13
CA GLN A 80 7.78 -9.46 -2.72
C GLN A 80 7.63 -10.80 -1.99
N TYR A 81 6.87 -10.86 -0.90
CA TYR A 81 6.58 -12.13 -0.23
C TYR A 81 5.86 -13.10 -1.17
N GLU A 82 6.20 -14.38 -1.05
CA GLU A 82 5.71 -15.42 -1.95
C GLU A 82 4.18 -15.56 -1.94
N ALA A 83 3.53 -15.30 -0.81
CA ALA A 83 2.07 -15.31 -0.73
C ALA A 83 1.40 -14.27 -1.65
N ILE A 84 2.06 -13.12 -1.87
CA ILE A 84 1.59 -12.06 -2.77
C ILE A 84 1.97 -12.39 -4.21
N ARG A 85 3.21 -12.85 -4.44
CA ARG A 85 3.69 -13.24 -5.78
C ARG A 85 2.95 -14.43 -6.37
N SER A 86 2.52 -15.37 -5.54
CA SER A 86 1.69 -16.52 -5.93
C SER A 86 0.19 -16.20 -6.06
N SER A 87 -0.22 -14.93 -5.88
CA SER A 87 -1.62 -14.49 -5.93
C SER A 87 -2.55 -15.11 -4.88
N ARG A 88 -2.02 -15.74 -3.82
CA ARG A 88 -2.82 -16.20 -2.66
C ARG A 88 -3.28 -15.04 -1.77
N VAL A 89 -2.47 -13.98 -1.73
CA VAL A 89 -2.75 -12.71 -1.05
C VAL A 89 -2.71 -11.60 -2.09
N VAL A 90 -3.68 -10.70 -2.05
CA VAL A 90 -3.75 -9.56 -2.97
C VAL A 90 -3.50 -8.28 -2.19
N ALA A 91 -2.59 -7.43 -2.67
CA ALA A 91 -2.39 -6.08 -2.16
C ALA A 91 -2.75 -5.05 -3.23
N ARG A 92 -3.59 -4.08 -2.89
CA ARG A 92 -4.10 -3.05 -3.81
C ARG A 92 -3.91 -1.66 -3.23
N PHE A 93 -3.35 -0.76 -4.02
CA PHE A 93 -3.33 0.67 -3.70
C PHE A 93 -4.66 1.30 -4.09
N PHE A 94 -5.31 1.95 -3.13
CA PHE A 94 -6.46 2.81 -3.36
C PHE A 94 -5.95 4.24 -3.34
N VAL A 95 -5.92 4.86 -4.52
CA VAL A 95 -5.47 6.23 -4.72
C VAL A 95 -6.70 7.09 -4.98
N ALA A 96 -6.99 8.02 -4.08
CA ALA A 96 -8.01 9.04 -4.32
C ALA A 96 -7.49 10.06 -5.35
N LEU A 97 -8.37 10.49 -6.26
CA LEU A 97 -8.10 11.55 -7.25
C LEU A 97 -8.24 12.94 -6.63
#